data_AF-A0A6L3SPD4-F1
#
_entry.id   AF-A0A6L3SPD4-F1
#
_cell.length_a   1.000
_cell.length_b   1.000
_cell.length_c   1.000
_cell.angle_alpha   90.00
_cell.angle_beta   90.00
_cell.angle_gamma   90.00
#
_symmetry.space_group_name_H-M   'P 1'
#
loop_
_entity.id
_entity.type
_entity.pdbx_description
1 polymer ?
#
loop_
_entity_poly.entity_id
_entity_poly.type
_entity_poly.pdbx_seq_one_letter_code
_entity_poly.pdbx_strand_id
1 'polypeptide(L)' 'MTEQARRFSPPWRLIELEEAFRIEDAISLPLAYVYFSDDSERRAITGYMSREEAQRIALNIAALPDLRAALREKDGVS' A
#
# COMPACT_ATOMS: atom_id res chain seq x y z
N MET A 1 13.54 -7.90 -26.82
CA MET A 1 13.95 -7.39 -25.49
C MET A 1 12.95 -7.92 -24.47
N THR A 2 13.32 -8.91 -23.67
CA THR A 2 12.50 -9.33 -22.53
C THR A 2 12.60 -8.23 -21.49
N GLU A 3 11.56 -7.40 -21.39
CA GLU A 3 11.43 -6.49 -20.26
C GLU A 3 11.36 -7.36 -19.01
N GLN A 4 12.45 -7.39 -18.23
CA GLN A 4 12.44 -8.05 -16.93
C GLN A 4 11.32 -7.38 -16.14
N ALA A 5 10.27 -8.15 -15.82
CA ALA A 5 9.17 -7.65 -15.02
C ALA A 5 9.74 -6.97 -13.78
N ARG A 6 9.54 -5.65 -13.65
CA ARG A 6 10.08 -4.88 -12.52
C ARG A 6 9.64 -5.57 -11.24
N ARG A 7 10.62 -6.01 -10.46
CA ARG A 7 10.37 -6.55 -9.13
C ARG A 7 10.16 -5.37 -8.19
N PHE A 8 9.02 -5.36 -7.50
CA PHE A 8 8.73 -4.41 -6.43
C PHE A 8 9.40 -4.90 -5.15
N SER A 9 10.60 -4.39 -4.87
CA SER A 9 11.47 -4.93 -3.83
C SER A 9 10.91 -4.69 -2.42
N PRO A 10 10.75 -5.71 -1.57
CA PRO A 10 10.47 -5.50 -0.15
C PRO A 10 11.66 -4.86 0.58
N PRO A 11 11.45 -4.19 1.72
CA PRO A 11 10.15 -3.94 2.35
C PRO A 11 9.38 -2.83 1.62
N TRP A 12 8.07 -2.94 1.58
CA TRP A 12 7.23 -1.83 1.13
C TRP A 12 6.96 -0.91 2.33
N ARG A 13 6.99 0.40 2.09
CA ARG A 13 6.90 1.43 3.13
C ARG A 13 5.69 2.32 2.91
N LEU A 14 5.08 2.72 4.02
CA LEU A 14 4.00 3.69 4.05
C LEU A 14 4.57 5.09 4.28
N ILE A 15 4.28 6.01 3.36
CA ILE A 15 4.64 7.43 3.45
C ILE A 15 3.35 8.24 3.55
N GLU A 16 3.20 8.99 4.63
CA GLU A 16 2.06 9.89 4.82
C GLU A 16 2.29 11.20 4.06
N LEU A 17 1.30 11.58 3.25
CA LEU A 17 1.21 12.85 2.55
C LEU A 17 0.00 13.64 3.09
N GLU A 18 -0.22 14.85 2.58
CA GLU A 18 -1.28 15.74 3.06
C GLU A 18 -2.68 15.13 2.95
N GLU A 19 -2.99 14.49 1.81
CA GLU A 19 -4.33 13.94 1.52
C GLU A 19 -4.27 12.49 0.99
N ALA A 20 -3.14 11.82 1.21
CA ALA A 20 -2.95 10.46 0.77
C ALA A 20 -1.89 9.73 1.59
N PHE A 21 -1.96 8.42 1.59
CA PHE A 21 -0.84 7.56 1.93
C PHE A 21 -0.23 6.99 0.66
N ARG A 22 1.07 7.17 0.47
CA ARG A 22 1.84 6.58 -0.62
C ARG A 22 2.53 5.32 -0.13
N ILE A 23 2.38 4.22 -0.87
CA ILE A 23 3.14 2.99 -0.64
C ILE A 23 4.30 2.99 -1.63
N GLU A 24 5.52 2.82 -1.13
CA GLU A 24 6.74 2.73 -1.94
C GLU A 24 7.45 1.40 -1.73
N ASP A 25 8.23 0.97 -2.71
CA ASP A 25 9.14 -0.16 -2.54
C ASP A 25 10.46 0.26 -1.86
N ALA A 26 11.38 -0.69 -1.70
CA ALA A 26 12.67 -0.45 -1.03
C ALA A 26 13.58 0.57 -1.74
N ILE A 27 13.33 0.87 -3.01
CA ILE A 27 14.09 1.86 -3.81
C ILE A 27 13.29 3.16 -4.02
N SER A 28 12.26 3.39 -3.21
CA SER A 28 11.39 4.57 -3.28
C SER A 28 10.59 4.70 -4.57
N LEU A 29 10.32 3.59 -5.27
CA LEU A 29 9.37 3.57 -6.37
C LEU A 29 7.95 3.62 -5.81
N PRO A 30 7.10 4.61 -6.18
CA PRO A 30 5.70 4.62 -5.79
C PRO A 30 4.94 3.44 -6.40
N LEU A 31 4.32 2.64 -5.53
CA LEU A 31 3.53 1.46 -5.91
C LEU A 31 2.03 1.74 -5.93
N ALA A 32 1.55 2.51 -4.94
CA ALA A 32 0.13 2.83 -4.80
C ALA A 32 -0.07 4.12 -3.99
N TYR A 33 -1.24 4.74 -4.17
CA TYR A 33 -1.71 5.88 -3.40
C TYR A 33 -3.11 5.57 -2.86
N VAL A 34 -3.32 5.87 -1.58
CA VAL A 34 -4.60 5.71 -0.90
C VAL A 34 -5.03 7.09 -0.42
N TYR A 35 -5.99 7.69 -1.12
CA TYR A 35 -6.48 9.04 -0.83
C TYR A 35 -7.46 9.05 0.34
N PHE A 36 -7.41 10.13 1.12
CA PHE A 36 -8.35 10.41 2.20
C PHE A 36 -8.69 11.89 2.24
N SER A 37 -9.69 12.23 3.04
CA SER A 37 -9.97 13.61 3.41
C SER A 37 -10.35 13.66 4.89
N ASP A 38 -9.77 14.58 5.65
CA ASP A 38 -10.22 14.85 7.02
C ASP A 38 -11.51 15.70 7.03
N ASP A 39 -11.73 16.47 5.97
CA ASP A 39 -12.94 17.25 5.76
C ASP A 39 -14.13 16.34 5.42
N SER A 40 -15.16 16.38 6.26
CA SER A 40 -16.37 15.56 6.14
C SER A 40 -17.25 15.93 4.96
N GLU A 41 -17.31 17.21 4.58
CA GLU A 41 -18.09 17.66 3.42
C GLU A 41 -17.42 17.20 2.13
N ARG A 42 -16.09 17.35 2.06
CA ARG A 42 -15.31 16.82 0.95
C ARG A 42 -15.40 15.30 0.85
N ARG A 43 -15.38 14.55 1.97
CA ARG A 43 -15.65 13.10 1.95
C ARG A 43 -17.02 12.78 1.37
N ALA A 44 -18.06 13.51 1.75
CA ALA A 44 -19.42 13.29 1.23
C ALA A 44 -19.52 13.52 -0.29
N ILE A 45 -18.77 14.49 -0.83
CA ILE A 45 -18.78 14.82 -2.27
C ILE A 45 -17.90 13.86 -3.08
N THR A 46 -16.71 13.53 -2.58
CA THR A 46 -15.71 12.75 -3.33
C THR A 46 -15.80 11.25 -3.10
N GLY A 47 -16.47 10.82 -2.03
CA GLY A 47 -16.45 9.45 -1.55
C GLY A 47 -15.11 9.03 -0.93
N TYR A 48 -14.25 10.00 -0.55
CA TYR A 48 -12.98 9.69 0.09
C TYR A 48 -13.15 9.08 1.47
N MET A 49 -12.21 8.20 1.81
CA MET A 49 -12.09 7.60 3.13
C MET A 49 -11.69 8.65 4.19
N SER A 50 -11.94 8.33 5.46
CA SER A 50 -11.25 8.98 6.58
C SER A 50 -9.75 8.65 6.56
N ARG A 51 -8.95 9.44 7.27
CA ARG A 51 -7.52 9.17 7.42
C ARG A 51 -7.26 7.78 8.02
N GLU A 52 -8.02 7.37 9.02
CA GLU A 52 -7.88 6.08 9.69
C GLU A 52 -8.24 4.90 8.78
N GLU A 53 -9.30 5.04 7.98
CA GLU A 53 -9.70 4.05 6.99
C GLU A 53 -8.63 3.88 5.91
N ALA A 54 -8.14 4.99 5.36
CA ALA A 54 -7.08 4.98 4.36
C ALA A 54 -5.76 4.42 4.92
N GLN A 55 -5.40 4.78 6.15
CA GLN A 55 -4.20 4.26 6.81
C GLN A 55 -4.28 2.74 6.97
N ARG A 56 -5.43 2.20 7.39
CA ARG A 56 -5.62 0.75 7.53
C ARG A 56 -5.44 0.02 6.20
N ILE A 57 -6.04 0.53 5.13
CA ILE A 57 -5.88 -0.05 3.79
C ILE A 57 -4.41 0.03 3.34
N ALA A 58 -3.77 1.17 3.52
CA ALA A 58 -2.40 1.39 3.07
C ALA A 58 -1.38 0.53 3.84
N LEU A 59 -1.56 0.32 5.15
CA LEU A 59 -0.78 -0.62 5.95
C LEU A 59 -0.94 -2.06 5.44
N ASN A 60 -2.16 -2.50 5.13
CA ASN A 60 -2.41 -3.83 4.59
C ASN A 60 -1.73 -4.04 3.23
N ILE A 61 -1.71 -3.01 2.37
CA ILE A 61 -0.99 -3.05 1.09
C ILE A 61 0.52 -3.16 1.33
N ALA A 62 1.08 -2.35 2.23
CA ALA A 62 2.51 -2.39 2.55
C ALA A 62 2.97 -3.75 3.11
N ALA A 63 2.08 -4.48 3.80
CA ALA A 63 2.35 -5.81 4.35
C ALA A 63 2.28 -6.97 3.32
N LEU A 64 1.92 -6.69 2.05
CA LEU A 64 1.76 -7.74 1.04
C LEU A 64 3.01 -8.60 0.80
N PRO A 65 4.25 -8.09 0.80
CA PRO A 65 5.43 -8.94 0.68
C PRO A 65 5.56 -9.94 1.82
N ASP A 66 5.30 -9.51 3.05
CA ASP A 66 5.39 -10.36 4.25
C ASP A 66 4.28 -11.42 4.25
N LEU A 67 3.05 -11.03 3.89
CA LEU A 67 1.94 -11.96 3.72
C LEU A 67 2.26 -13.03 2.66
N ARG A 68 2.85 -12.64 1.53
CA ARG A 68 3.26 -13.58 0.47
C ARG A 68 4.37 -14.51 0.92
N ALA A 69 5.32 -14.04 1.73
CA ALA A 69 6.38 -14.87 2.31
C ALA A 69 5.77 -15.90 3.28
N ALA A 70 4.90 -15.48 4.18
CA ALA A 70 4.24 -16.35 5.15
C ALA A 70 3.34 -17.41 4.47
N LEU A 71 2.62 -17.06 3.41
CA LEU A 71 1.82 -18.03 2.65
C LEU A 71 2.69 -19.12 1.99
N ARG A 72 3.84 -18.76 1.43
CA ARG A 72 4.79 -19.72 0.84
C ARG A 72 5.37 -20.69 1.87
N GLU A 73 5.66 -20.20 3.07
CA GLU A 73 6.13 -21.04 4.18
C GLU A 73 5.05 -22.04 4.62
N LYS A 74 3.79 -21.57 4.74
CA LYS A 74 2.65 -22.42 5.08
C LYS A 74 2.40 -23.51 4.04
N ASP A 75 2.53 -23.19 2.76
CA ASP A 75 2.32 -24.14 1.65
C ASP A 75 3.51 -25.11 1.48
N GLY A 76 4.67 -24.81 2.08
CA GLY A 76 5.88 -25.63 2.07
C GLY A 76 5.96 -26.70 3.17
N VAL A 77 4.92 -26.83 4.00
CA VAL A 77 4.77 -27.93 4.98
C VAL A 77 3.94 -29.03 4.32
N SER A 78 4.61 -30.02 3.74
CA SER A 78 4.07 -31.35 3.40
C SER A 78 5.16 -32.39 3.59
#